data_AF-A0A135L366-F1
#
_entry.id   AF-A0A135L366-F1
#
_cell.length_a   1.000
_cell.length_b   1.000
_cell.length_c   1.000
_cell.angle_alpha   90.00
_cell.angle_beta   90.00
_cell.angle_gamma   90.00
#
_symmetry.space_group_name_H-M   'P 1'
#
loop_
_entity.id
_entity.type
_entity.pdbx_description
1 polymer ?
#
loop_
_entity_poly.entity_id
_entity_poly.type
_entity_poly.pdbx_seq_one_letter_code
_entity_poly.pdbx_strand_id
1 'polypeptide(L)' 'MKKDTTEDLLNEIENLRNQLHRKVGNHSIEDHEILMDHDLLQMSKRLDELILTYMSLSNKK' A
#
# COMPACT_ATOMS: atom_id res chain seq x y z
N MET A 1 21.69 -7.10 10.50
CA MET A 1 21.14 -5.91 9.81
C MET A 1 20.02 -6.28 8.81
N LYS A 2 19.12 -7.23 9.13
CA LYS A 2 17.94 -7.55 8.28
C LYS A 2 16.60 -7.29 8.98
N LYS A 3 16.60 -7.09 10.31
CA LYS A 3 15.38 -6.83 11.08
C LYS A 3 14.86 -5.42 10.79
N ASP A 4 15.77 -4.45 10.83
CA ASP A 4 15.47 -3.03 10.59
C ASP A 4 14.79 -2.84 9.21
N THR A 5 15.34 -3.46 8.16
CA THR A 5 14.78 -3.34 6.80
C THR A 5 13.38 -3.94 6.64
N THR A 6 13.05 -5.00 7.39
CA THR A 6 11.72 -5.64 7.33
C THR A 6 10.68 -4.86 8.12
N GLU A 7 11.08 -4.27 9.25
CA GLU A 7 10.24 -3.41 10.08
C GLU A 7 9.94 -2.08 9.37
N ASP A 8 10.94 -1.48 8.74
CA ASP A 8 10.78 -0.29 7.90
C ASP A 8 9.79 -0.52 6.75
N LEU A 9 9.87 -1.67 6.07
CA LEU A 9 8.93 -2.06 5.01
C LEU A 9 7.51 -2.23 5.53
N LEU A 10 7.32 -2.83 6.71
CA LEU A 10 5.99 -2.98 7.32
C LEU A 10 5.39 -1.62 7.68
N ASN A 11 6.21 -0.72 8.21
CA ASN A 11 5.79 0.65 8.52
C ASN A 11 5.39 1.41 7.25
N GLU A 12 6.13 1.24 6.14
CA GLU A 12 5.80 1.86 4.85
C GLU A 12 4.49 1.30 4.27
N ILE A 13 4.29 -0.02 4.32
CA ILE A 13 3.05 -0.69 3.92
C ILE A 13 1.85 -0.15 4.72
N GLU A 14 1.98 -0.08 6.04
CA GLU A 14 0.91 0.39 6.92
C GLU A 14 0.59 1.87 6.68
N ASN A 15 1.60 2.71 6.51
CA ASN A 15 1.41 4.12 6.18
C ASN A 15 0.66 4.29 4.85
N LEU A 16 1.10 3.59 3.80
CA LEU A 16 0.49 3.69 2.48
C LEU A 16 -0.94 3.14 2.46
N ARG A 17 -1.21 2.03 3.17
CA ARG A 17 -2.56 1.50 3.40
C ARG A 17 -3.44 2.56 4.05
N ASN A 18 -2.98 3.19 5.13
CA ASN A 18 -3.77 4.19 5.84
C ASN A 18 -4.06 5.42 4.96
N GLN A 19 -3.13 5.84 4.10
CA GLN A 19 -3.35 6.91 3.13
C GLN A 19 -4.38 6.53 2.07
N LEU A 20 -4.31 5.32 1.51
CA LEU A 20 -5.31 4.79 0.58
C LEU A 20 -6.71 4.75 1.22
N HIS A 21 -6.82 4.23 2.44
CA HIS A 21 -8.09 4.16 3.16
C HIS A 21 -8.69 5.55 3.42
N ARG A 22 -7.87 6.55 3.76
CA ARG A 22 -8.35 7.93 3.92
C ARG A 22 -8.80 8.53 2.59
N LYS A 23 -8.03 8.31 1.53
CA LYS A 23 -8.32 8.88 0.21
C LYS A 23 -9.58 8.25 -0.38
N VAL A 24 -9.76 6.94 -0.29
CA VAL A 24 -11.01 6.24 -0.67
C VAL A 24 -12.17 6.61 0.25
N GLY A 25 -11.98 6.61 1.58
CA GLY A 25 -13.04 6.85 2.55
C GLY A 25 -13.57 8.29 2.58
N ASN A 26 -12.82 9.26 2.03
CA ASN A 26 -13.27 10.63 1.84
C ASN A 26 -14.09 10.84 0.56
N HIS A 27 -14.19 9.84 -0.32
CA HIS A 27 -15.06 9.90 -1.49
C HIS A 27 -16.40 9.23 -1.13
N SER A 28 -17.51 9.93 -1.37
CA SER A 28 -18.83 9.29 -1.33
C SER A 28 -18.83 8.19 -2.39
N ILE A 29 -19.15 6.95 -2.01
CA ILE A 29 -19.30 5.82 -2.96
C ILE A 29 -20.64 6.01 -3.68
N GLU A 30 -20.77 7.10 -4.42
CA GLU A 30 -21.94 7.38 -5.24
C GLU A 30 -21.66 6.99 -6.70
N ASP A 31 -20.40 7.00 -7.14
CA ASP A 31 -20.03 6.65 -8.51
C ASP A 31 -18.80 5.73 -8.59
N HIS A 32 -18.80 4.88 -9.62
CA HIS A 32 -17.68 3.98 -9.99
C HIS A 32 -16.36 4.72 -10.34
N GLU A 33 -16.29 6.04 -10.16
CA GLU A 33 -15.16 6.91 -10.51
C GLU A 33 -14.00 6.85 -9.50
N ILE A 34 -14.22 6.38 -8.26
CA ILE A 34 -13.15 6.24 -7.26
C ILE A 34 -12.03 5.31 -7.77
N LEU A 35 -12.38 4.32 -8.59
CA LEU A 35 -11.43 3.39 -9.21
C LEU A 35 -10.71 3.98 -10.44
N MET A 36 -11.15 5.13 -10.94
CA MET A 36 -10.52 5.84 -12.07
C MET A 36 -9.58 6.98 -11.63
N ASP A 37 -9.51 7.28 -10.32
CA ASP A 37 -8.50 8.20 -9.79
C ASP A 37 -7.11 7.59 -10.02
N HIS A 38 -6.36 8.21 -10.92
CA HIS A 38 -5.03 7.80 -11.30
C HIS A 38 -4.09 7.71 -10.08
N ASP A 39 -4.23 8.61 -9.12
CA ASP A 39 -3.40 8.59 -7.92
C ASP A 39 -3.73 7.39 -7.03
N LEU A 40 -5.02 7.06 -6.89
CA LEU A 40 -5.44 5.88 -6.13
C LEU A 40 -4.90 4.60 -6.77
N LEU A 41 -4.92 4.52 -8.10
CA LEU A 41 -4.33 3.40 -8.85
C LEU A 41 -2.82 3.30 -8.63
N GLN A 42 -2.08 4.42 -8.69
CA GLN A 42 -0.63 4.41 -8.44
C GLN A 42 -0.31 4.02 -7.00
N MET A 43 -1.07 4.53 -6.02
CA MET A 43 -0.91 4.16 -4.62
C MET A 43 -1.21 2.68 -4.38
N SER A 44 -2.26 2.13 -5.00
CA SER A 44 -2.58 0.70 -4.93
C SER A 44 -1.46 -0.16 -5.51
N LYS A 45 -0.97 0.19 -6.70
CA LYS A 45 0.15 -0.53 -7.33
C LYS A 45 1.40 -0.50 -6.46
N ARG A 46 1.71 0.65 -5.86
CA ARG A 46 2.87 0.80 -4.98
C ARG A 46 2.73 -0.04 -3.72
N LEU A 47 1.52 -0.15 -3.17
CA LEU A 47 1.25 -1.02 -2.02
C LEU A 47 1.50 -2.49 -2.37
N ASP A 48 1.04 -2.94 -3.54
CA ASP A 48 1.27 -4.31 -4.01
C ASP A 48 2.77 -4.61 -4.18
N GLU A 49 3.54 -3.68 -4.75
CA GLU A 49 5.00 -3.81 -4.89
C GLU A 49 5.71 -3.98 -3.54
N LEU A 50 5.31 -3.21 -2.52
CA LEU A 50 5.88 -3.28 -1.18
C LEU A 50 5.53 -4.61 -0.51
N ILE A 51 4.28 -5.07 -0.64
CA ILE A 51 3.83 -6.36 -0.09
C ILE A 51 4.59 -7.52 -0.75
N LEU A 52 4.73 -7.51 -2.09
CA LEU A 52 5.51 -8.52 -2.81
C LEU A 52 6.98 -8.52 -2.37
N THR A 53 7.57 -7.33 -2.20
CA THR A 53 8.94 -7.17 -1.70
C THR A 53 9.08 -7.78 -0.31
N TYR A 54 8.17 -7.43 0.61
CA TYR A 54 8.13 -7.99 1.96
C TYR A 54 8.00 -9.53 1.95
N MET A 55 7.06 -10.08 1.19
CA MET A 55 6.87 -11.54 1.07
C MET A 55 8.11 -12.24 0.50
N SER A 56 8.79 -11.62 -0.46
CA SER A 56 10.03 -12.16 -1.02
C SER A 56 11.18 -12.18 -0.01
N LEU A 57 11.22 -11.22 0.92
CA LEU A 57 12.22 -11.13 1.97
C LEU A 57 11.91 -12.08 3.14
N SER A 58 10.63 -12.27 3.46
CA SER A 58 10.19 -13.22 4.49
C SER A 58 10.37 -14.67 4.06
N ASN A 59 10.15 -14.99 2.78
CA ASN A 59 10.33 -16.35 2.23
C ASN A 59 11.80 -16.74 2.01
N LYS A 60 12.75 -15.80 2.13
CA LYS A 60 14.20 -16.05 2.05
C LYS A 60 14.86 -16.31 3.42
N LYS A 61 14.06 -16.51 4.46
CA LYS A 61 14.49 -16.97 5.80
C LYS A 61 14.10 -18.42 6.00
#